data_AF-A0A7V4LQ63-F1
#
_entry.id   AF-A0A7V4LQ63-F1
#
_cell.length_a   1.000
_cell.length_b   1.000
_cell.length_c   1.000
_cell.angle_alpha   90.00
_cell.angle_beta   90.00
_cell.angle_gamma   90.00
#
_symmetry.space_group_name_H-M   'P 1'
#
loop_
_entity.id
_entity.type
_entity.pdbx_description
1 polymer ?
#
loop_
_entity_poly.entity_id
_entity_poly.type
_entity_poly.pdbx_seq_one_letter_code
_entity_poly.pdbx_strand_id
1 'polypeptide(L)'
;GCLTVELEALDTNGIFSIRPAFPAKEKRLYDDNVHFRADVNRILAVNRVQFDKYIAGVIESEGGTKAHPEYYKAQAVLCRTYALANITRHKEEGFDLCDGVHCQAYLSRSDKNGEILNAVRQTHGEVAVWNDTILITAAFHSNCGGETQSSTAEWVLDMPYLQPVRDPYCRESRNARWQKTFSLSEWKQYLTGAGIALTDSFPPSRFKFVQLQRKRFYPLGNDSLPLRKIRNDLGLRSSFFSVSFVPPDKIVLDGRGYGHGIGLCQEGAMQMALKGFDYREILFFYFTGISIKKWIQ
;
A
#
# COMPACT_ATOMS: atom_id res chain seq x y z
N GLY A 1 35.26 -22.73 -2.72
CA GLY A 1 35.28 -21.28 -2.95
C GLY A 1 34.28 -20.62 -2.02
N CYS A 2 34.53 -19.40 -1.59
CA CYS A 2 33.64 -18.68 -0.68
C CYS A 2 32.28 -18.42 -1.36
N LEU A 3 31.18 -18.90 -0.78
CA LEU A 3 29.82 -18.74 -1.32
C LEU A 3 29.10 -17.51 -0.74
N THR A 4 29.68 -16.91 0.31
CA THR A 4 29.09 -15.83 1.09
C THR A 4 30.13 -14.81 1.53
N VAL A 5 29.83 -13.52 1.46
CA VAL A 5 30.69 -12.44 1.96
C VAL A 5 29.88 -11.57 2.91
N GLU A 6 30.40 -11.32 4.10
CA GLU A 6 29.76 -10.43 5.09
C GLU A 6 30.59 -9.16 5.24
N LEU A 7 29.92 -8.01 5.10
CA LEU A 7 30.47 -6.71 5.45
C LEU A 7 29.75 -6.23 6.71
N GLU A 8 30.48 -6.20 7.81
CA GLU A 8 29.98 -5.77 9.11
C GLU A 8 30.58 -4.42 9.49
N ALA A 9 29.73 -3.54 9.99
CA ALA A 9 30.14 -2.29 10.58
C ALA A 9 30.86 -2.55 11.91
N LEU A 10 31.89 -1.74 12.17
CA LEU A 10 32.63 -1.80 13.45
C LEU A 10 31.80 -1.24 14.63
N ASP A 11 30.72 -0.52 14.33
CA ASP A 11 29.81 0.06 15.31
C ASP A 11 28.35 0.05 14.81
N THR A 12 27.43 0.53 15.64
CA THR A 12 25.99 0.60 15.33
C THR A 12 25.63 1.73 14.36
N ASN A 13 26.59 2.46 13.80
CA ASN A 13 26.38 3.55 12.87
C ASN A 13 26.88 3.21 11.46
N GLY A 14 27.13 1.93 11.19
CA GLY A 14 27.46 1.43 9.87
C GLY A 14 26.54 1.96 8.77
N ILE A 15 27.15 2.40 7.67
CA ILE A 15 26.42 2.81 6.47
C ILE A 15 27.17 2.25 5.28
N PHE A 16 26.44 1.64 4.36
CA PHE A 16 26.96 1.28 3.06
C PHE A 16 26.05 1.78 1.95
N SER A 17 26.55 1.77 0.73
CA SER A 17 25.77 2.19 -0.43
C SER A 17 25.83 1.15 -1.54
N ILE A 18 24.69 0.91 -2.18
CA ILE A 18 24.60 0.07 -3.38
C ILE A 18 24.11 0.93 -4.53
N ARG A 19 24.77 0.80 -5.68
CA ARG A 19 24.37 1.47 -6.93
C ARG A 19 24.43 0.46 -8.07
N PRO A 20 23.33 0.24 -8.81
CA PRO A 20 23.39 -0.49 -10.07
C PRO A 20 24.34 0.20 -11.04
N ALA A 21 25.37 -0.53 -11.49
CA ALA A 21 26.34 -0.01 -12.44
C ALA A 21 25.75 0.08 -13.86
N PHE A 22 24.90 -0.88 -14.24
CA PHE A 22 24.24 -0.92 -15.54
C PHE A 22 22.83 -1.55 -15.47
N PRO A 23 21.77 -0.88 -15.97
CA PRO A 23 21.76 0.55 -16.28
C PRO A 23 22.08 1.35 -15.01
N ALA A 24 22.77 2.48 -15.15
CA ALA A 24 23.10 3.33 -14.02
C ALA A 24 21.80 3.83 -13.37
N LYS A 25 21.61 3.54 -12.08
CA LYS A 25 20.50 4.04 -11.27
C LYS A 25 21.03 4.88 -10.11
N GLU A 26 20.12 5.55 -9.41
CA GLU A 26 20.46 6.28 -8.20
C GLU A 26 21.10 5.37 -7.15
N LYS A 27 22.06 5.93 -6.43
CA LYS A 27 22.71 5.29 -5.29
C LYS A 27 21.71 5.20 -4.14
N ARG A 28 21.61 4.03 -3.53
CA ARG A 28 20.84 3.79 -2.31
C ARG A 28 21.79 3.64 -1.13
N LEU A 29 21.39 4.16 0.02
CA LEU A 29 22.13 4.07 1.27
C LEU A 29 21.41 3.09 2.19
N TYR A 30 22.15 2.32 2.96
CA TYR A 30 21.60 1.33 3.88
C TYR A 30 22.33 1.41 5.21
N ASP A 31 21.62 1.13 6.30
CA ASP A 31 22.18 1.07 7.64
C ASP A 31 22.76 -0.31 7.93
N ASP A 32 23.74 -0.34 8.83
CA ASP A 32 24.33 -1.53 9.43
C ASP A 32 25.09 -2.41 8.41
N ASN A 33 24.72 -3.68 8.28
CA ASN A 33 25.56 -4.71 7.68
C ASN A 33 24.97 -5.24 6.38
N VAL A 34 25.80 -5.84 5.53
CA VAL A 34 25.34 -6.53 4.32
C VAL A 34 25.98 -7.91 4.17
N HIS A 35 25.14 -8.90 3.92
CA HIS A 35 25.53 -10.26 3.59
C HIS A 35 25.28 -10.51 2.11
N PHE A 36 26.33 -10.80 1.34
CA PHE A 36 26.24 -11.21 -0.04
C PHE A 36 26.29 -12.74 -0.13
N ARG A 37 25.36 -13.34 -0.88
CA ARG A 37 25.35 -14.78 -1.15
C ARG A 37 25.26 -15.03 -2.65
N ALA A 38 26.08 -15.94 -3.15
CA ALA A 38 25.94 -16.44 -4.51
C ALA A 38 24.62 -17.23 -4.64
N ASP A 39 23.83 -16.91 -5.66
CA ASP A 39 22.60 -17.61 -6.01
C ASP A 39 22.61 -17.87 -7.54
N VAL A 40 21.70 -18.72 -8.04
CA VAL A 40 21.70 -19.13 -9.44
C VAL A 40 21.66 -17.91 -10.37
N ASN A 41 22.76 -17.65 -11.07
CA ASN A 41 22.97 -16.52 -11.98
C ASN A 41 22.81 -15.11 -11.35
N ARG A 42 22.92 -14.97 -10.02
CA ARG A 42 22.82 -13.67 -9.35
C ARG A 42 23.58 -13.64 -8.02
N ILE A 43 23.77 -12.44 -7.49
CA ILE A 43 24.25 -12.23 -6.13
C ILE A 43 23.08 -11.66 -5.34
N LEU A 44 22.69 -12.35 -4.27
CA LEU A 44 21.73 -11.85 -3.30
C LEU A 44 22.46 -10.97 -2.30
N ALA A 45 22.03 -9.71 -2.15
CA ALA A 45 22.51 -8.81 -1.11
C ALA A 45 21.43 -8.67 -0.03
N VAL A 46 21.70 -9.20 1.16
CA VAL A 46 20.80 -9.16 2.31
C VAL A 46 21.31 -8.12 3.29
N ASN A 47 20.56 -7.04 3.48
CA ASN A 47 20.88 -6.05 4.50
C ASN A 47 20.46 -6.57 5.88
N ARG A 48 21.44 -6.80 6.76
CA ARG A 48 21.20 -7.10 8.18
C ARG A 48 21.17 -5.79 8.94
N VAL A 49 19.96 -5.31 9.23
CA VAL A 49 19.68 -3.98 9.75
C VAL A 49 18.88 -4.05 11.05
N GLN A 50 19.15 -3.14 11.98
CA GLN A 50 18.39 -3.00 13.20
C GLN A 50 16.92 -2.69 12.86
N PHE A 51 16.00 -3.38 13.53
CA PHE A 51 14.59 -3.39 13.13
C PHE A 51 13.95 -2.00 13.06
N ASP A 52 14.22 -1.11 14.02
CA ASP A 52 13.69 0.26 13.96
C ASP A 52 14.27 1.09 12.80
N LYS A 53 15.53 0.87 12.41
CA LYS A 53 16.11 1.54 11.23
C LYS A 53 15.47 1.05 9.93
N TYR A 54 15.19 -0.26 9.86
CA TYR A 54 14.39 -0.83 8.77
C TYR A 54 13.01 -0.18 8.70
N ILE A 55 12.28 -0.12 9.83
CA ILE A 55 10.96 0.52 9.88
C ILE A 55 11.05 1.99 9.44
N ALA A 56 12.05 2.75 9.90
CA ALA A 56 12.24 4.14 9.47
C ALA A 56 12.46 4.26 7.96
N GLY A 57 13.32 3.42 7.37
CA GLY A 57 13.55 3.40 5.92
C GLY A 57 12.31 3.01 5.11
N VAL A 58 11.47 2.10 5.63
CA VAL A 58 10.17 1.77 5.03
C VAL A 58 9.23 2.98 5.05
N ILE A 59 9.09 3.65 6.19
CA ILE A 59 8.22 4.83 6.32
C ILE A 59 8.64 5.93 5.35
N GLU A 60 9.95 6.21 5.25
CA GLU A 60 10.45 7.23 4.34
C GLU A 60 10.19 6.88 2.86
N SER A 61 10.30 5.59 2.52
CA SER A 61 10.04 5.06 1.17
C SER A 61 8.55 5.10 0.79
N GLU A 62 7.66 4.75 1.72
CA GLU A 62 6.21 4.63 1.50
C GLU A 62 5.45 5.95 1.72
N GLY A 63 5.80 6.68 2.78
CA GLY A 63 5.09 7.87 3.25
C GLY A 63 5.75 9.20 2.91
N GLY A 64 6.99 9.18 2.41
CA GLY A 64 7.77 10.38 2.15
C GLY A 64 8.23 11.11 3.42
N THR A 65 8.72 12.34 3.25
CA THR A 65 9.48 13.07 4.29
C THR A 65 8.80 14.30 4.86
N LYS A 66 7.57 14.62 4.43
CA LYS A 66 6.90 15.89 4.74
C LYS A 66 5.63 15.77 5.58
N ALA A 67 5.36 14.59 6.14
CA ALA A 67 4.19 14.37 6.98
C ALA A 67 4.43 14.76 8.44
N HIS A 68 3.33 14.88 9.19
CA HIS A 68 3.33 15.19 10.61
C HIS A 68 3.86 14.00 11.46
N PRO A 69 4.54 14.22 12.59
CA PRO A 69 5.08 13.13 13.43
C PRO A 69 4.05 12.07 13.85
N GLU A 70 2.81 12.46 14.16
CA GLU A 70 1.74 11.49 14.50
C GLU A 70 1.39 10.55 13.34
N TYR A 71 1.52 10.99 12.09
CA TYR A 71 1.40 10.09 10.94
C TYR A 71 2.55 9.08 10.88
N TYR A 72 3.79 9.52 11.13
CA TYR A 72 4.94 8.61 11.17
C TYR A 72 4.84 7.59 12.30
N LYS A 73 4.29 7.97 13.45
CA LYS A 73 4.00 7.03 14.55
C LYS A 73 2.96 5.98 14.13
N ALA A 74 1.87 6.40 13.47
CA ALA A 74 0.84 5.48 12.99
C ALA A 74 1.42 4.50 11.95
N GLN A 75 2.21 5.01 11.00
CA GLN A 75 2.93 4.21 10.02
C GLN A 75 3.94 3.27 10.69
N ALA A 76 4.69 3.72 11.71
CA ALA A 76 5.65 2.88 12.43
C ALA A 76 4.99 1.65 13.07
N VAL A 77 3.84 1.83 13.72
CA VAL A 77 3.06 0.73 14.30
C VAL A 77 2.60 -0.24 13.20
N LEU A 78 2.06 0.26 12.09
CA LEU A 78 1.58 -0.59 10.99
C LEU A 78 2.72 -1.34 10.29
N CYS A 79 3.80 -0.64 9.94
CA CYS A 79 4.96 -1.25 9.29
C CYS A 79 5.59 -2.31 10.19
N ARG A 80 5.70 -2.05 11.50
CA ARG A 80 6.22 -3.03 12.47
C ARG A 80 5.31 -4.24 12.58
N THR A 81 3.99 -4.02 12.64
CA THR A 81 2.99 -5.09 12.67
C THR A 81 3.10 -5.98 11.43
N TYR A 82 3.19 -5.38 10.24
CA TYR A 82 3.37 -6.10 8.98
C TYR A 82 4.66 -6.92 9.00
N ALA A 83 5.78 -6.28 9.34
CA ALA A 83 7.09 -6.90 9.27
C ALA A 83 7.19 -8.09 10.21
N LEU A 84 6.67 -7.99 11.45
CA LEU A 84 6.62 -9.11 12.39
C LEU A 84 5.69 -10.23 11.92
N ALA A 85 4.52 -9.90 11.35
CA ALA A 85 3.58 -10.90 10.84
C ALA A 85 4.10 -11.65 9.60
N ASN A 86 5.09 -11.10 8.89
CA ASN A 86 5.63 -11.64 7.64
C ASN A 86 7.14 -11.97 7.73
N ILE A 87 7.75 -11.95 8.91
CA ILE A 87 9.21 -12.02 9.05
C ILE A 87 9.81 -13.31 8.48
N THR A 88 9.03 -14.39 8.38
CA THR A 88 9.49 -15.66 7.82
C THR A 88 9.13 -15.85 6.35
N ARG A 89 8.60 -14.82 5.66
CA ARG A 89 8.02 -14.95 4.31
C ARG A 89 9.01 -15.44 3.27
N HIS A 90 10.27 -15.00 3.37
CA HIS A 90 11.33 -15.37 2.44
C HIS A 90 12.40 -16.26 3.10
N LYS A 91 12.06 -16.91 4.23
CA LYS A 91 13.02 -17.71 5.02
C LYS A 91 13.70 -18.80 4.18
N GLU A 92 12.97 -19.43 3.28
CA GLU A 92 13.52 -20.44 2.34
C GLU A 92 14.47 -19.82 1.31
N GLU A 93 14.28 -18.55 0.96
CA GLU A 93 15.17 -17.77 0.11
C GLU A 93 16.36 -17.18 0.88
N GLY A 94 16.42 -17.33 2.22
CA GLY A 94 17.55 -16.92 3.06
C GLY A 94 17.53 -15.46 3.52
N PHE A 95 16.38 -14.79 3.48
CA PHE A 95 16.16 -13.45 4.04
C PHE A 95 14.73 -13.32 4.58
N ASP A 96 14.44 -12.30 5.38
CA ASP A 96 13.14 -12.18 6.04
C ASP A 96 12.09 -11.52 5.12
N LEU A 97 12.41 -10.32 4.62
CA LEU A 97 11.53 -9.45 3.81
C LEU A 97 12.29 -8.89 2.61
N CYS A 98 11.62 -8.76 1.45
CA CYS A 98 12.20 -8.13 0.26
C CYS A 98 12.07 -6.59 0.30
N ASP A 99 12.86 -5.89 -0.51
CA ASP A 99 12.90 -4.42 -0.59
C ASP A 99 11.82 -3.80 -1.51
N GLY A 100 10.95 -4.64 -2.08
CA GLY A 100 9.90 -4.24 -3.00
C GLY A 100 8.50 -4.22 -2.37
N VAL A 101 7.56 -3.61 -3.09
CA VAL A 101 6.14 -3.47 -2.69
C VAL A 101 5.40 -4.79 -2.45
N HIS A 102 6.00 -5.93 -2.79
CA HIS A 102 5.47 -7.25 -2.44
C HIS A 102 5.52 -7.50 -0.92
N CYS A 103 6.57 -7.00 -0.25
CA CYS A 103 6.66 -6.94 1.20
C CYS A 103 6.27 -5.53 1.66
N GLN A 104 7.26 -4.63 1.71
CA GLN A 104 7.13 -3.20 1.95
C GLN A 104 8.24 -2.51 1.17
N ALA A 105 8.02 -1.30 0.65
CA ALA A 105 9.07 -0.57 -0.03
C ALA A 105 10.18 -0.21 0.97
N TYR A 106 11.37 -0.79 0.81
CA TYR A 106 12.57 -0.47 1.59
C TYR A 106 13.69 -0.03 0.65
N LEU A 107 13.58 1.20 0.12
CA LEU A 107 14.46 1.65 -0.95
C LEU A 107 15.81 2.15 -0.44
N SER A 108 15.85 2.69 0.78
CA SER A 108 17.04 3.29 1.39
C SER A 108 16.82 3.40 2.90
N ARG A 109 17.89 3.64 3.65
CA ARG A 109 17.82 4.15 5.03
C ARG A 109 16.99 5.43 5.09
N SER A 110 16.45 5.73 6.26
CA SER A 110 15.91 7.06 6.55
C SER A 110 17.03 8.01 6.93
N ASP A 111 17.23 9.04 6.10
CA ASP A 111 18.26 10.07 6.29
C ASP A 111 17.79 11.48 5.95
N LYS A 112 16.63 11.63 5.30
CA LYS A 112 16.12 12.94 4.87
C LYS A 112 15.31 13.66 5.92
N ASN A 113 14.71 12.93 6.87
CA ASN A 113 13.95 13.52 7.97
C ASN A 113 14.14 12.74 9.27
N GLY A 114 14.84 13.35 10.23
CA GLY A 114 15.10 12.75 11.55
C GLY A 114 13.84 12.49 12.39
N GLU A 115 12.73 13.18 12.12
CA GLU A 115 11.46 12.94 12.82
C GLU A 115 10.88 11.55 12.54
N ILE A 116 11.20 10.94 11.39
CA ILE A 116 10.76 9.58 11.08
C ILE A 116 11.37 8.60 12.09
N LEU A 117 12.69 8.63 12.26
CA LEU A 117 13.37 7.77 13.22
C LEU A 117 12.95 8.08 14.67
N ASN A 118 12.71 9.35 15.00
CA ASN A 118 12.17 9.76 16.30
C ASN A 118 10.78 9.14 16.56
N ALA A 119 9.86 9.22 15.60
CA ALA A 119 8.53 8.61 15.69
C ALA A 119 8.59 7.07 15.84
N VAL A 120 9.50 6.42 15.11
CA VAL A 120 9.74 4.97 15.24
C VAL A 120 10.21 4.61 16.65
N ARG A 121 11.15 5.38 17.22
CA ARG A 121 11.64 5.18 18.59
C ARG A 121 10.57 5.43 19.64
N GLN A 122 9.76 6.47 19.48
CA GLN A 122 8.65 6.78 20.41
C GLN A 122 7.59 5.67 20.44
N THR A 123 7.42 4.95 19.32
CA THR A 123 6.53 3.79 19.19
C THR A 123 7.28 2.46 19.26
N HIS A 124 8.49 2.43 19.81
CA HIS A 124 9.36 1.24 19.81
C HIS A 124 8.64 0.01 20.35
N GLY A 125 8.62 -1.09 19.60
CA GLY A 125 7.94 -2.32 19.98
C GLY A 125 6.41 -2.27 19.96
N GLU A 126 5.77 -1.14 19.60
CA GLU A 126 4.31 -1.09 19.47
C GLU A 126 3.83 -1.71 18.16
N VAL A 127 2.80 -2.54 18.26
CA VAL A 127 2.10 -3.20 17.15
C VAL A 127 0.59 -3.08 17.32
N ALA A 128 -0.15 -3.23 16.23
CA ALA A 128 -1.59 -3.33 16.22
C ALA A 128 -2.04 -4.81 16.25
N VAL A 129 -2.91 -5.15 17.19
CA VAL A 129 -3.41 -6.51 17.40
C VAL A 129 -4.93 -6.56 17.44
N TRP A 130 -5.50 -7.68 17.02
CA TRP A 130 -6.90 -8.04 17.17
C TRP A 130 -7.04 -9.15 18.21
N ASN A 131 -8.10 -9.07 19.02
CA ASN A 131 -8.32 -9.96 20.18
C ASN A 131 -7.06 -10.14 21.06
N ASP A 132 -6.32 -9.04 21.23
CA ASP A 132 -5.13 -8.95 22.08
C ASP A 132 -3.90 -9.78 21.71
N THR A 133 -4.02 -10.78 20.83
CA THR A 133 -2.95 -11.75 20.54
C THR A 133 -2.62 -11.91 19.06
N ILE A 134 -3.47 -11.43 18.15
CA ILE A 134 -3.28 -11.64 16.71
C ILE A 134 -2.79 -10.35 16.07
N LEU A 135 -1.58 -10.35 15.50
CA LEU A 135 -1.11 -9.23 14.67
C LEU A 135 -2.09 -9.01 13.51
N ILE A 136 -2.55 -7.78 13.32
CA ILE A 136 -3.52 -7.48 12.26
C ILE A 136 -2.85 -7.52 10.88
N THR A 137 -3.64 -7.72 9.83
CA THR A 137 -3.22 -7.37 8.48
C THR A 137 -3.14 -5.85 8.35
N ALA A 138 -1.93 -5.31 8.47
CA ALA A 138 -1.63 -3.88 8.49
C ALA A 138 -1.64 -3.24 7.08
N ALA A 139 -2.81 -3.25 6.44
CA ALA A 139 -3.00 -2.71 5.10
C ALA A 139 -3.04 -1.18 5.09
N PHE A 140 -2.39 -0.56 4.10
CA PHE A 140 -2.50 0.88 3.86
C PHE A 140 -2.37 1.22 2.37
N HIS A 141 -2.86 2.39 1.98
CA HIS A 141 -2.85 2.85 0.59
C HIS A 141 -2.84 4.39 0.52
N SER A 142 -2.54 4.95 -0.66
CA SER A 142 -2.36 6.39 -0.84
C SER A 142 -3.59 7.23 -0.49
N ASN A 143 -4.73 7.00 -1.16
CA ASN A 143 -5.96 7.77 -0.91
C ASN A 143 -7.21 6.90 -1.10
N CYS A 144 -8.16 6.92 -0.17
CA CYS A 144 -9.35 6.07 -0.26
C CYS A 144 -10.49 6.66 -1.11
N GLY A 145 -10.43 7.93 -1.51
CA GLY A 145 -11.47 8.58 -2.30
C GLY A 145 -12.73 8.94 -1.49
N GLY A 146 -12.58 8.99 -0.17
CA GLY A 146 -13.61 9.37 0.79
C GLY A 146 -14.31 8.21 1.51
N GLU A 147 -13.91 6.97 1.23
CA GLU A 147 -14.40 5.74 1.87
C GLU A 147 -13.38 4.60 1.68
N THR A 148 -13.04 3.88 2.76
CA THR A 148 -12.25 2.64 2.68
C THR A 148 -13.15 1.45 2.29
N GLN A 149 -12.57 0.27 2.15
CA GLN A 149 -13.25 -0.94 1.70
C GLN A 149 -12.97 -2.10 2.65
N SER A 150 -13.92 -3.03 2.74
CA SER A 150 -13.78 -4.29 3.44
C SER A 150 -12.64 -5.13 2.86
N SER A 151 -11.95 -5.91 3.69
CA SER A 151 -10.96 -6.89 3.24
C SER A 151 -11.50 -7.81 2.13
N THR A 152 -12.78 -8.20 2.24
CA THR A 152 -13.45 -9.14 1.33
C THR A 152 -13.62 -8.66 -0.11
N ALA A 153 -13.39 -7.36 -0.37
CA ALA A 153 -13.42 -6.83 -1.73
C ALA A 153 -12.18 -7.20 -2.56
N GLU A 154 -11.03 -7.38 -1.91
CA GLU A 154 -9.76 -7.73 -2.55
C GLU A 154 -9.25 -9.12 -2.13
N TRP A 155 -9.57 -9.55 -0.91
CA TRP A 155 -9.10 -10.79 -0.29
C TRP A 155 -10.24 -11.75 0.02
N VAL A 156 -9.92 -13.03 0.14
CA VAL A 156 -10.92 -14.09 0.42
C VAL A 156 -11.32 -14.10 1.89
N LEU A 157 -10.36 -13.80 2.78
CA LEU A 157 -10.59 -13.83 4.22
C LEU A 157 -11.27 -12.53 4.70
N ASP A 158 -12.40 -12.70 5.38
CA ASP A 158 -13.01 -11.60 6.14
C ASP A 158 -12.16 -11.30 7.38
N MET A 159 -11.83 -10.03 7.55
CA MET A 159 -11.00 -9.53 8.64
C MET A 159 -11.82 -8.50 9.40
N PRO A 160 -12.34 -8.83 10.59
CA PRO A 160 -13.29 -7.97 11.32
C PRO A 160 -12.77 -6.56 11.62
N TYR A 161 -11.45 -6.39 11.69
CA TYR A 161 -10.79 -5.10 11.90
C TYR A 161 -10.59 -4.26 10.63
N LEU A 162 -10.89 -4.80 9.44
CA LEU A 162 -10.79 -4.12 8.15
C LEU A 162 -12.18 -3.90 7.54
N GLN A 163 -12.93 -2.98 8.14
CA GLN A 163 -14.27 -2.62 7.68
C GLN A 163 -14.25 -1.32 6.87
N PRO A 164 -15.27 -1.09 6.01
CA PRO A 164 -15.42 0.20 5.33
C PRO A 164 -15.64 1.34 6.34
N VAL A 165 -14.84 2.38 6.21
CA VAL A 165 -14.89 3.60 7.02
C VAL A 165 -15.08 4.79 6.09
N ARG A 166 -16.02 5.66 6.42
CA ARG A 166 -16.17 6.94 5.72
C ARG A 166 -15.06 7.89 6.13
N ASP A 167 -14.22 8.28 5.18
CA ASP A 167 -13.06 9.14 5.40
C ASP A 167 -13.37 10.55 4.88
N PRO A 168 -13.69 11.53 5.76
CA PRO A 168 -13.88 12.91 5.34
C PRO A 168 -12.55 13.65 5.09
N TYR A 169 -11.42 13.10 5.55
CA TYR A 169 -10.15 13.82 5.63
C TYR A 169 -9.37 13.78 4.32
N CYS A 170 -9.54 12.75 3.49
CA CYS A 170 -8.75 12.58 2.26
C CYS A 170 -9.38 13.17 0.99
N ARG A 171 -10.60 13.71 1.05
CA ARG A 171 -11.43 14.03 -0.13
C ARG A 171 -10.92 15.20 -0.98
N GLU A 172 -10.19 16.11 -0.34
CA GLU A 172 -9.62 17.31 -0.98
C GLU A 172 -8.13 17.14 -1.30
N SER A 173 -7.57 15.95 -1.04
CA SER A 173 -6.16 15.68 -1.26
C SER A 173 -5.85 15.44 -2.74
N ARG A 174 -4.57 15.56 -3.12
CA ARG A 174 -4.11 15.50 -4.52
C ARG A 174 -4.56 14.23 -5.25
N ASN A 175 -4.58 13.09 -4.56
CA ASN A 175 -4.91 11.80 -5.16
C ASN A 175 -6.40 11.42 -5.00
N ALA A 176 -7.24 12.34 -4.51
CA ALA A 176 -8.64 12.06 -4.22
C ALA A 176 -9.51 11.85 -5.46
N ARG A 177 -9.14 12.42 -6.61
CA ARG A 177 -9.90 12.33 -7.86
C ARG A 177 -8.99 12.04 -9.06
N TRP A 178 -9.53 11.32 -10.03
CA TRP A 178 -8.90 11.09 -11.31
C TRP A 178 -9.96 10.86 -12.38
N GLN A 179 -9.60 11.07 -13.64
CA GLN A 179 -10.46 10.78 -14.77
C GLN A 179 -9.66 10.00 -15.82
N LYS A 180 -10.30 9.05 -16.49
CA LYS A 180 -9.74 8.37 -17.66
C LYS A 180 -10.83 8.22 -18.72
N THR A 181 -10.48 8.54 -19.95
CA THR A 181 -11.41 8.48 -21.09
C THR A 181 -10.98 7.40 -22.05
N PHE A 182 -11.96 6.64 -22.54
CA PHE A 182 -11.82 5.63 -23.59
C PHE A 182 -12.79 5.96 -24.73
N SER A 183 -12.47 5.54 -25.94
CA SER A 183 -13.49 5.43 -26.98
C SER A 183 -14.51 4.34 -26.63
N LEU A 184 -15.70 4.47 -27.18
CA LEU A 184 -16.78 3.49 -27.02
C LEU A 184 -16.36 2.11 -27.56
N SER A 185 -15.61 2.08 -28.66
CA SER A 185 -15.10 0.84 -29.25
C SER A 185 -14.08 0.15 -28.35
N GLU A 186 -13.09 0.87 -27.81
CA GLU A 186 -12.11 0.31 -26.85
C GLU A 186 -12.79 -0.24 -25.61
N TRP A 187 -13.78 0.48 -25.07
CA TRP A 187 -14.52 0.03 -23.90
C TRP A 187 -15.32 -1.24 -24.19
N LYS A 188 -16.03 -1.30 -25.33
CA LYS A 188 -16.75 -2.50 -25.76
C LYS A 188 -15.80 -3.69 -25.95
N GLN A 189 -14.67 -3.48 -26.62
CA GLN A 189 -13.66 -4.51 -26.85
C GLN A 189 -13.07 -5.05 -25.55
N TYR A 190 -12.79 -4.18 -24.58
CA TYR A 190 -12.34 -4.61 -23.25
C TYR A 190 -13.40 -5.48 -22.56
N LEU A 191 -14.66 -5.05 -22.57
CA LEU A 191 -15.76 -5.78 -21.92
C LEU A 191 -16.00 -7.16 -22.55
N THR A 192 -16.04 -7.25 -23.89
CA THR A 192 -16.20 -8.55 -24.57
C THR A 192 -15.00 -9.46 -24.36
N GLY A 193 -13.77 -8.91 -24.40
CA GLY A 193 -12.55 -9.66 -24.07
C GLY A 193 -12.50 -10.14 -22.61
N ALA A 194 -13.20 -9.44 -21.71
CA ALA A 194 -13.38 -9.85 -20.31
C ALA A 194 -14.55 -10.83 -20.10
N GLY A 195 -15.21 -11.28 -21.17
CA GLY A 195 -16.29 -12.27 -21.14
C GLY A 195 -17.71 -11.71 -20.98
N ILE A 196 -17.90 -10.40 -21.12
CA ILE A 196 -19.23 -9.78 -21.07
C ILE A 196 -19.89 -9.87 -22.43
N ALA A 197 -21.08 -10.47 -22.48
CA ALA A 197 -21.86 -10.59 -23.71
C ALA A 197 -22.57 -9.26 -24.03
N LEU A 198 -21.98 -8.47 -24.91
CA LEU A 198 -22.61 -7.27 -25.45
C LEU A 198 -23.39 -7.64 -26.72
N THR A 199 -24.71 -7.65 -26.64
CA THR A 199 -25.56 -7.79 -27.84
C THR A 199 -25.49 -6.52 -28.69
N ASP A 200 -25.78 -6.62 -29.99
CA ASP A 200 -25.83 -5.45 -30.90
C ASP A 200 -26.84 -4.38 -30.43
N SER A 201 -27.83 -4.80 -29.65
CA SER A 201 -28.83 -3.96 -29.01
C SER A 201 -28.39 -3.30 -27.70
N PHE A 202 -27.14 -3.45 -27.24
CA PHE A 202 -26.67 -2.84 -25.99
C PHE A 202 -26.45 -1.32 -26.18
N PRO A 203 -27.39 -0.47 -25.75
CA PRO A 203 -27.28 0.96 -26.03
C PRO A 203 -26.18 1.56 -25.14
N PRO A 204 -25.40 2.55 -25.64
CA PRO A 204 -24.31 3.14 -24.86
C PRO A 204 -24.74 3.69 -23.50
N SER A 205 -26.01 4.10 -23.34
CA SER A 205 -26.59 4.54 -22.08
C SER A 205 -26.56 3.46 -20.98
N ARG A 206 -26.55 2.17 -21.32
CA ARG A 206 -26.46 1.06 -20.35
C ARG A 206 -25.07 0.87 -19.75
N PHE A 207 -24.03 1.52 -20.29
CA PHE A 207 -22.73 1.60 -19.62
C PHE A 207 -22.73 2.59 -18.45
N LYS A 208 -23.80 3.38 -18.26
CA LYS A 208 -23.86 4.32 -17.14
C LYS A 208 -23.85 3.55 -15.81
N PHE A 209 -22.88 3.87 -14.96
CA PHE A 209 -22.78 3.31 -13.62
C PHE A 209 -22.30 4.37 -12.65
N VAL A 210 -23.09 4.59 -11.59
CA VAL A 210 -22.77 5.57 -10.56
C VAL A 210 -22.38 4.82 -9.29
N GLN A 211 -21.17 5.10 -8.81
CA GLN A 211 -20.61 4.48 -7.63
C GLN A 211 -20.49 5.52 -6.51
N LEU A 212 -21.52 5.64 -5.66
CA LEU A 212 -21.51 6.54 -4.49
C LEU A 212 -20.66 6.00 -3.33
N GLN A 213 -20.75 4.69 -3.11
CA GLN A 213 -19.94 3.91 -2.15
C GLN A 213 -19.17 2.82 -2.90
N ARG A 214 -18.07 2.36 -2.33
CA ARG A 214 -17.22 1.37 -3.00
C ARG A 214 -17.97 0.04 -3.20
N LYS A 215 -18.14 -0.35 -4.46
CA LYS A 215 -18.74 -1.63 -4.87
C LYS A 215 -17.64 -2.60 -5.30
N ARG A 216 -17.95 -3.90 -5.22
CA ARG A 216 -17.04 -4.96 -5.67
C ARG A 216 -17.14 -5.23 -7.18
N PHE A 217 -18.33 -5.03 -7.74
CA PHE A 217 -18.64 -5.38 -9.12
C PHE A 217 -19.22 -4.19 -9.90
N TYR A 218 -18.92 -4.14 -11.19
CA TYR A 218 -19.54 -3.31 -12.19
C TYR A 218 -20.63 -4.12 -12.91
N PRO A 219 -21.92 -3.89 -12.61
CA PRO A 219 -23.02 -4.62 -13.22
C PRO A 219 -23.29 -4.14 -14.65
N LEU A 220 -23.52 -5.09 -15.57
CA LEU A 220 -23.78 -4.87 -16.98
C LEU A 220 -24.88 -5.82 -17.46
N GLY A 221 -26.14 -5.40 -17.35
CA GLY A 221 -27.28 -6.27 -17.68
C GLY A 221 -27.35 -7.44 -16.71
N ASN A 222 -27.27 -8.68 -17.23
CA ASN A 222 -27.26 -9.91 -16.42
C ASN A 222 -25.85 -10.33 -15.99
N ASP A 223 -24.82 -9.70 -16.54
CA ASP A 223 -23.43 -9.99 -16.22
C ASP A 223 -22.84 -8.95 -15.26
N SER A 224 -21.66 -9.24 -14.71
CA SER A 224 -20.89 -8.26 -13.95
C SER A 224 -19.39 -8.53 -14.03
N LEU A 225 -18.58 -7.48 -13.89
CA LEU A 225 -17.12 -7.59 -13.79
C LEU A 225 -16.64 -7.12 -12.42
N PRO A 226 -15.68 -7.82 -11.78
CA PRO A 226 -15.00 -7.29 -10.61
C PRO A 226 -14.32 -5.96 -10.94
N LEU A 227 -14.64 -4.89 -10.21
CA LEU A 227 -14.04 -3.55 -10.42
C LEU A 227 -12.52 -3.57 -10.22
N ARG A 228 -12.02 -4.46 -9.35
CA ARG A 228 -10.60 -4.76 -9.17
C ARG A 228 -9.94 -5.25 -10.46
N LYS A 229 -10.61 -6.14 -11.21
CA LYS A 229 -10.10 -6.66 -12.47
C LYS A 229 -9.96 -5.52 -13.49
N ILE A 230 -10.97 -4.66 -13.61
CA ILE A 230 -10.94 -3.48 -14.48
C ILE A 230 -9.79 -2.54 -14.11
N ARG A 231 -9.61 -2.28 -12.81
CA ARG A 231 -8.49 -1.47 -12.32
C ARG A 231 -7.14 -2.04 -12.77
N ASN A 232 -6.92 -3.34 -12.57
CA ASN A 232 -5.65 -3.99 -12.86
C ASN A 232 -5.37 -4.06 -14.36
N ASP A 233 -6.35 -4.54 -15.14
CA ASP A 233 -6.22 -4.71 -16.59
C ASP A 233 -5.95 -3.37 -17.30
N LEU A 234 -6.57 -2.28 -16.82
CA LEU A 234 -6.49 -0.95 -17.45
C LEU A 234 -5.52 0.01 -16.76
N GLY A 235 -4.77 -0.45 -15.75
CA GLY A 235 -3.83 0.36 -14.99
C GLY A 235 -4.47 1.60 -14.34
N LEU A 236 -5.68 1.45 -13.77
CA LEU A 236 -6.39 2.55 -13.12
C LEU A 236 -5.83 2.81 -11.71
N ARG A 237 -5.94 4.05 -11.25
CA ARG A 237 -5.49 4.42 -9.89
C ARG A 237 -6.26 3.69 -8.80
N SER A 238 -7.54 3.39 -9.00
CA SER A 238 -8.38 2.66 -8.05
C SER A 238 -9.52 1.91 -8.75
N SER A 239 -10.23 1.08 -7.99
CA SER A 239 -11.49 0.43 -8.39
C SER A 239 -12.73 1.29 -8.07
N PHE A 240 -12.55 2.51 -7.54
CA PHE A 240 -13.63 3.39 -7.11
C PHE A 240 -13.94 4.44 -8.18
N PHE A 241 -14.70 4.06 -9.20
CA PHE A 241 -15.08 4.96 -10.30
C PHE A 241 -16.52 4.80 -10.75
N SER A 242 -17.06 5.89 -11.30
CA SER A 242 -18.32 5.89 -12.05
C SER A 242 -18.02 5.85 -13.54
N VAL A 243 -18.93 5.31 -14.33
CA VAL A 243 -18.84 5.19 -15.79
C VAL A 243 -19.94 6.06 -16.39
N SER A 244 -19.58 6.92 -17.34
CA SER A 244 -20.51 7.76 -18.09
C SER A 244 -20.26 7.64 -19.58
N PHE A 245 -21.32 7.55 -20.38
CA PHE A 245 -21.25 7.69 -21.83
C PHE A 245 -21.42 9.16 -22.21
N VAL A 246 -20.49 9.67 -23.00
CA VAL A 246 -20.50 11.03 -23.56
C VAL A 246 -20.64 10.89 -25.08
N PRO A 247 -21.78 11.30 -25.65
CA PRO A 247 -21.99 11.24 -27.09
C PRO A 247 -20.92 12.00 -27.89
N PRO A 248 -20.60 11.56 -29.12
CA PRO A 248 -21.21 10.41 -29.80
C PRO A 248 -20.56 9.06 -29.45
N ASP A 249 -19.35 9.04 -28.88
CA ASP A 249 -18.49 7.85 -28.92
C ASP A 249 -17.50 7.72 -27.75
N LYS A 250 -17.70 8.39 -26.61
CA LYS A 250 -16.75 8.35 -25.48
C LYS A 250 -17.31 7.70 -24.23
N ILE A 251 -16.45 7.00 -23.51
CA ILE A 251 -16.69 6.52 -22.15
C ILE A 251 -15.73 7.24 -21.21
N VAL A 252 -16.28 7.89 -20.19
CA VAL A 252 -15.52 8.60 -19.17
C VAL A 252 -15.64 7.84 -17.86
N LEU A 253 -14.48 7.50 -17.28
CA LEU A 253 -14.37 6.98 -15.92
C LEU A 253 -14.02 8.11 -14.97
N ASP A 254 -14.97 8.48 -14.12
CA ASP A 254 -14.78 9.46 -13.04
C ASP A 254 -14.45 8.72 -11.75
N GLY A 255 -13.17 8.70 -11.41
CA GLY A 255 -12.62 7.91 -10.33
C GLY A 255 -12.20 8.70 -9.11
N ARG A 256 -12.13 7.99 -7.97
CA ARG A 256 -11.78 8.55 -6.66
C ARG A 256 -10.70 7.72 -5.98
N GLY A 257 -9.77 8.40 -5.33
CA GLY A 257 -8.68 7.78 -4.60
C GLY A 257 -7.62 7.11 -5.46
N TYR A 258 -6.62 6.55 -4.78
CA TYR A 258 -5.47 5.85 -5.32
C TYR A 258 -5.13 4.67 -4.40
N GLY A 259 -5.15 3.46 -4.95
CA GLY A 259 -4.81 2.22 -4.25
C GLY A 259 -5.99 1.29 -4.06
N HIS A 260 -5.78 0.24 -3.26
CA HIS A 260 -6.79 -0.80 -3.03
C HIS A 260 -7.94 -0.35 -2.11
N GLY A 261 -7.72 0.66 -1.27
CA GLY A 261 -8.78 1.24 -0.44
C GLY A 261 -9.03 0.50 0.88
N ILE A 262 -8.21 -0.48 1.26
CA ILE A 262 -8.37 -1.28 2.49
C ILE A 262 -7.44 -0.74 3.56
N GLY A 263 -7.92 -0.69 4.81
CA GLY A 263 -7.15 -0.22 5.96
C GLY A 263 -6.86 1.27 5.90
N LEU A 264 -5.65 1.67 6.31
CA LEU A 264 -5.29 3.07 6.48
C LEU A 264 -5.15 3.82 5.14
N CYS A 265 -5.83 4.96 5.03
CA CYS A 265 -5.67 5.93 3.95
C CYS A 265 -4.54 6.90 4.33
N GLN A 266 -3.42 6.91 3.60
CA GLN A 266 -2.24 7.71 3.95
C GLN A 266 -2.55 9.21 3.93
N GLU A 267 -3.16 9.73 2.86
CA GLU A 267 -3.51 11.15 2.78
C GLU A 267 -4.54 11.54 3.85
N GLY A 268 -5.49 10.65 4.18
CA GLY A 268 -6.45 10.87 5.26
C GLY A 268 -5.78 10.91 6.64
N ALA A 269 -4.91 9.95 6.94
CA ALA A 269 -4.13 9.90 8.18
C ALA A 269 -3.21 11.12 8.34
N MET A 270 -2.57 11.58 7.27
CA MET A 270 -1.79 12.83 7.29
C MET A 270 -2.66 14.04 7.64
N GLN A 271 -3.86 14.14 7.07
CA GLN A 271 -4.80 15.23 7.37
C GLN A 271 -5.38 15.13 8.79
N MET A 272 -5.64 13.93 9.30
CA MET A 272 -6.00 13.71 10.70
C MET A 272 -4.89 14.19 11.64
N ALA A 273 -3.63 13.80 11.37
CA ALA A 273 -2.49 14.26 12.17
C ALA A 273 -2.36 15.80 12.17
N LEU A 274 -2.56 16.46 11.03
CA LEU A 274 -2.57 17.93 10.94
C LEU A 274 -3.75 18.59 11.69
N LYS A 275 -4.83 17.84 11.94
CA LYS A 275 -5.99 18.28 12.73
C LYS A 275 -5.84 18.00 14.23
N GLY A 276 -4.69 17.47 14.66
CA GLY A 276 -4.37 17.24 16.06
C GLY A 276 -4.75 15.86 16.60
N PHE A 277 -5.20 14.94 15.74
CA PHE A 277 -5.42 13.55 16.15
C PHE A 277 -4.07 12.86 16.39
N ASP A 278 -3.97 12.11 17.48
CA ASP A 278 -2.79 11.30 17.75
C ASP A 278 -2.76 10.01 16.91
N TYR A 279 -1.61 9.34 16.88
CA TYR A 279 -1.43 8.12 16.09
C TYR A 279 -2.37 6.98 16.49
N ARG A 280 -2.81 6.90 17.74
CA ARG A 280 -3.73 5.86 18.21
C ARG A 280 -5.13 6.15 17.70
N GLU A 281 -5.60 7.39 17.80
CA GLU A 281 -6.87 7.84 17.23
C GLU A 281 -6.92 7.61 15.72
N ILE A 282 -5.83 7.90 15.01
CA ILE A 282 -5.70 7.61 13.57
C ILE A 282 -5.86 6.11 13.30
N LEU A 283 -5.17 5.25 14.04
CA LEU A 283 -5.24 3.81 13.83
C LEU A 283 -6.62 3.23 14.21
N PHE A 284 -7.20 3.66 15.32
CA PHE A 284 -8.53 3.23 15.74
C PHE A 284 -9.65 3.72 14.81
N PHE A 285 -9.43 4.83 14.09
CA PHE A 285 -10.33 5.27 13.05
C PHE A 285 -10.34 4.32 11.84
N TYR A 286 -9.17 3.84 11.40
CA TYR A 286 -9.06 2.99 10.20
C TYR A 286 -9.21 1.49 10.46
N PHE A 287 -8.97 1.04 11.70
CA PHE A 287 -9.02 -0.37 12.08
C PHE A 287 -9.95 -0.59 13.26
N THR A 288 -11.03 -1.35 13.04
CA THR A 288 -12.09 -1.54 14.04
C THR A 288 -11.69 -2.57 15.10
N GLY A 289 -11.84 -2.22 16.38
CA GLY A 289 -11.67 -3.16 17.50
C GLY A 289 -10.23 -3.68 17.68
N ILE A 290 -9.24 -2.96 17.19
CA ILE A 290 -7.83 -3.28 17.44
C ILE A 290 -7.35 -2.69 18.77
N SER A 291 -6.29 -3.25 19.31
CA SER A 291 -5.51 -2.70 20.42
C SER A 291 -4.08 -2.41 19.95
N ILE A 292 -3.43 -1.39 20.53
CA ILE A 292 -2.00 -1.12 20.31
C ILE A 292 -1.24 -1.56 21.55
N LYS A 293 -0.32 -2.52 21.38
CA LYS A 293 0.44 -3.14 22.48
C LYS A 293 1.93 -3.17 22.19
N LYS A 294 2.74 -3.20 23.25
CA LYS A 294 4.14 -3.59 23.15
C LYS A 294 4.19 -5.09 22.83
N TRP A 295 4.79 -5.44 21.70
CA TRP A 295 5.05 -6.80 21.28
C TRP A 295 6.39 -7.22 21.85
N ILE A 296 6.34 -7.97 22.94
CA ILE A 296 7.51 -8.61 23.51
C ILE A 296 7.59 -9.98 22.83
N GLN A 297 8.58 -10.15 21.96
CA GLN A 297 9.01 -11.48 21.51
C GLN A 297 9.92 -12.12 22.56
#